data_AF-A0AAV0UEK3-F1
#
_entry.id   AF-A0AAV0UEK3-F1
#
_cell.length_a   1.000
_cell.length_b   1.000
_cell.length_c   1.000
_cell.angle_alpha   90.00
_cell.angle_beta   90.00
_cell.angle_gamma   90.00
#
_symmetry.space_group_name_H-M   'P 1'
#
loop_
_entity.id
_entity.type
_entity.pdbx_description
1 polymer ?
#
loop_
_entity_poly.entity_id
_entity_poly.type
_entity_poly.pdbx_seq_one_letter_code
_entity_poly.pdbx_strand_id
1 'polypeptide(L)'
;MPAPPRERQKRRGRRKSKTERLARSSDVGVSSANLLTLLRAKSSHEWDAAQSVAQQIDTLEARATVVRVLLAEQEAPRAAAHYAKRLNLRDEELLAAVTSHSTAISPLLMAQFLVEVEEDALSTSERLQRFVWPWVLQSMARSEQHKTALKAAVHLMLHPTASDDAKMHDKRERGRRLQRALVTKCLQTGKVLHLVPVHAKAFADQIDVRSTAGADGEEENECRSADRENEKELRLRQQLACRVQDCLRLMWPDARVEVFGSSVTGLLPTTGQAPADVDLCALLPSAPQFRQETAELVTEAKDHLSLYLLRDLTDGTDHSASAVTGARIPIVRFRDPSTALPCDLCVNNVPALWNTRLVRWLLYSDAGVHSPDRRRQLQHARQLCRWLRKWRQTKLRVIGSAVSSYGLTLLALYYLQRAGVLPVLDCSSHVVEDGLSLRTLTEDEIDKRLEAVDKTFIDTGEPANKVRDMLALRRGFFRFYTCDFDYEHTVVSLRTVDVMAKTGKGWSRQNDVRLCLEDPVETERDLGMLCSRRALGRLRCAFAHACVVLSKKDDTKGIASVLPIAQQDVEAYLLTSWAYEEENACEAEDAEGTASS
;
A
#
# COMPACT_ATOMS: atom_id res chain seq x y z
N MET A 1 9.41 78.25 -10.33
CA MET A 1 10.55 77.60 -9.66
C MET A 1 10.05 77.00 -8.35
N PRO A 2 10.39 75.76 -7.93
CA PRO A 2 11.23 74.75 -8.58
C PRO A 2 10.57 73.36 -8.75
N ALA A 3 11.23 72.50 -9.54
CA ALA A 3 10.92 71.10 -9.74
C ALA A 3 11.08 70.26 -8.45
N PRO A 4 10.40 69.11 -8.30
CA PRO A 4 10.53 68.25 -7.13
C PRO A 4 11.97 67.67 -7.04
N PRO A 5 12.45 67.38 -5.81
CA PRO A 5 13.83 66.94 -5.60
C PRO A 5 14.04 65.56 -6.22
N ARG A 6 15.12 65.44 -7.01
CA ARG A 6 15.60 64.15 -7.53
C ARG A 6 15.97 63.24 -6.35
N GLU A 7 15.30 62.09 -6.26
CA GLU A 7 15.70 61.01 -5.36
C GLU A 7 17.18 60.64 -5.61
N ARG A 8 17.99 60.73 -4.56
CA ARG A 8 19.34 60.17 -4.56
C ARG A 8 19.23 58.66 -4.68
N GLN A 9 19.48 58.12 -5.87
CA GLN A 9 19.77 56.70 -6.05
C GLN A 9 20.91 56.31 -5.09
N LYS A 10 20.58 55.51 -4.07
CA LYS A 10 21.58 54.85 -3.22
C LYS A 10 22.44 53.99 -4.14
N ARG A 11 23.68 54.42 -4.40
CA ARG A 11 24.71 53.62 -5.04
C ARG A 11 24.80 52.28 -4.28
N ARG A 12 24.32 51.20 -4.88
CA ARG A 12 24.57 49.83 -4.38
C ARG A 12 26.08 49.64 -4.39
N GLY A 13 26.69 49.68 -3.20
CA GLY A 13 28.11 49.39 -3.04
C GLY A 13 28.42 48.01 -3.63
N ARG A 14 29.53 47.94 -4.36
CA ARG A 14 30.08 46.69 -4.91
C ARG A 14 30.11 45.63 -3.80
N ARG A 15 29.33 44.55 -3.94
CA ARG A 15 29.43 43.38 -3.06
C ARG A 15 30.85 42.83 -3.20
N LYS A 16 31.69 43.09 -2.19
CA LYS A 16 33.06 42.55 -2.12
C LYS A 16 33.01 41.03 -2.21
N SER A 17 33.97 40.44 -2.92
CA SER A 17 34.01 39.00 -3.08
C SER A 17 34.32 38.32 -1.74
N LYS A 18 33.86 37.07 -1.55
CA LYS A 18 34.07 36.33 -0.30
C LYS A 18 35.56 36.14 0.03
N THR A 19 36.39 36.00 -1.00
CA THR A 19 37.86 35.92 -0.93
C THR A 19 38.49 37.22 -0.41
N GLU A 20 37.94 38.36 -0.80
CA GLU A 20 38.40 39.70 -0.38
C GLU A 20 38.10 39.99 1.11
N ARG A 21 37.14 39.27 1.70
CA ARG A 21 36.80 39.38 3.14
C ARG A 21 37.73 38.55 4.03
N LEU A 22 38.05 37.32 3.61
CA LEU A 22 38.93 36.40 4.34
C LEU A 22 40.39 36.90 4.40
N ALA A 23 40.83 37.67 3.39
CA ALA A 23 42.17 38.24 3.36
C ALA A 23 42.40 39.40 4.35
N ARG A 24 41.34 39.94 4.99
CA ARG A 24 41.44 41.08 5.93
C ARG A 24 41.27 40.69 7.41
N SER A 25 40.87 39.46 7.71
CA SER A 25 40.59 39.00 9.08
C SER A 25 41.83 38.43 9.80
N SER A 26 43.04 38.71 9.32
CA SER A 26 44.28 38.07 9.77
C SER A 26 44.86 38.59 11.10
N ASP A 27 44.18 39.50 11.80
CA ASP A 27 44.76 40.25 12.95
C ASP A 27 44.01 40.04 14.28
N VAL A 28 43.27 38.93 14.42
CA VAL A 28 42.56 38.58 15.65
C VAL A 28 43.41 37.59 16.46
N GLY A 29 43.66 37.90 17.74
CA GLY A 29 44.45 37.05 18.63
C GLY A 29 43.89 35.62 18.73
N VAL A 30 44.77 34.62 18.61
CA VAL A 30 44.42 33.19 18.64
C VAL A 30 44.11 32.76 20.07
N SER A 31 42.84 32.75 20.46
CA SER A 31 42.38 32.28 21.78
C SER A 31 40.95 31.74 21.71
N SER A 32 40.67 30.68 22.48
CA SER A 32 39.32 30.09 22.61
C SER A 32 38.28 31.10 23.12
N ALA A 33 38.67 32.08 23.92
CA ALA A 33 37.79 33.15 24.38
C ALA A 33 37.39 34.12 23.25
N ASN A 34 38.33 34.40 22.33
CA ASN A 34 38.07 35.22 21.15
C ASN A 34 37.15 34.48 20.16
N LEU A 35 37.32 33.17 20.01
CA LEU A 35 36.46 32.32 19.19
C LEU A 35 34.98 32.41 19.63
N LEU A 36 34.71 32.24 20.93
CA LEU A 36 33.34 32.34 21.47
C LEU A 36 32.76 33.75 21.32
N THR A 37 33.59 34.78 21.48
CA THR A 37 33.16 36.18 21.31
C THR A 37 32.71 36.46 19.87
N LEU A 38 33.45 35.95 18.88
CA LEU A 38 33.09 36.08 17.46
C LEU A 38 31.84 35.27 17.08
N LEU A 39 31.63 34.09 17.68
CA LEU A 39 30.48 33.23 17.40
C LEU A 39 29.16 33.74 18.00
N ARG A 40 29.23 34.52 19.09
CA ARG A 40 28.06 35.19 19.70
C ARG A 40 27.48 36.29 18.82
N ALA A 41 28.27 36.82 17.91
CA ALA A 41 27.84 37.88 17.03
C ALA A 41 26.94 37.33 15.90
N LYS A 42 26.00 38.14 15.41
CA LYS A 42 24.94 37.70 14.46
C LYS A 42 25.30 37.97 13.00
N SER A 43 26.56 38.27 12.68
CA SER A 43 26.98 38.58 11.31
C SER A 43 27.78 37.44 10.67
N SER A 44 27.53 37.19 9.39
CA SER A 44 28.28 36.20 8.62
C SER A 44 29.79 36.52 8.53
N HIS A 45 30.16 37.79 8.70
CA HIS A 45 31.55 38.24 8.65
C HIS A 45 32.33 37.80 9.89
N GLU A 46 31.72 37.92 11.07
CA GLU A 46 32.33 37.45 12.33
C GLU A 46 32.41 35.92 12.37
N TRP A 47 31.45 35.23 11.76
CA TRP A 47 31.52 33.77 11.60
C TRP A 47 32.63 33.31 10.65
N ASP A 48 32.89 34.06 9.56
CA ASP A 48 34.04 33.81 8.68
C ASP A 48 35.36 34.02 9.45
N ALA A 49 35.45 35.05 10.31
CA ALA A 49 36.62 35.28 11.17
C ALA A 49 36.77 34.19 12.25
N ALA A 50 35.66 33.75 12.87
CA ALA A 50 35.65 32.65 13.83
C ALA A 50 36.16 31.34 13.20
N GLN A 51 35.78 31.07 11.95
CA GLN A 51 36.29 29.92 11.21
C GLN A 51 37.80 30.02 10.98
N SER A 52 38.33 31.19 10.60
CA SER A 52 39.78 31.39 10.47
C SER A 52 40.53 31.19 11.80
N VAL A 53 39.98 31.70 12.91
CA VAL A 53 40.56 31.49 14.25
C VAL A 53 40.52 30.00 14.62
N ALA A 54 39.41 29.29 14.35
CA ALA A 54 39.32 27.85 14.60
C ALA A 54 40.34 27.04 13.78
N GLN A 55 40.62 27.44 12.53
CA GLN A 55 41.66 26.84 11.69
C GLN A 55 43.07 27.13 12.21
N GLN A 56 43.31 28.30 12.82
CA GLN A 56 44.59 28.65 13.43
C GLN A 56 44.84 27.93 14.76
N ILE A 57 43.77 27.66 15.53
CA ILE A 57 43.85 26.86 16.76
C ILE A 57 44.11 25.39 16.44
N ASP A 58 43.63 24.91 15.28
CA ASP A 58 43.84 23.56 14.72
C ASP A 58 43.50 22.40 15.68
N THR A 59 42.56 22.63 16.60
CA THR A 59 42.01 21.56 17.46
C THR A 59 40.63 21.14 16.98
N LEU A 60 40.32 19.85 17.16
CA LEU A 60 38.98 19.31 16.86
C LEU A 60 37.90 20.02 17.69
N GLU A 61 38.18 20.35 18.95
CA GLU A 61 37.24 21.05 19.82
C GLU A 61 36.98 22.49 19.36
N ALA A 62 37.99 23.20 18.85
CA ALA A 62 37.78 24.55 18.29
C ALA A 62 36.91 24.52 17.03
N ARG A 63 37.15 23.55 16.13
CA ARG A 63 36.32 23.32 14.94
C ARG A 63 34.89 22.94 15.32
N ALA A 64 34.73 22.02 16.28
CA ALA A 64 33.44 21.58 16.80
C ALA A 64 32.64 22.71 17.46
N THR A 65 33.31 23.58 18.21
CA THR A 65 32.70 24.73 18.90
C THR A 65 32.01 25.68 17.92
N VAL A 66 32.60 25.92 16.73
CA VAL A 66 31.99 26.74 15.67
C VAL A 66 30.63 26.17 15.25
N VAL A 67 30.56 24.87 14.95
CA VAL A 67 29.31 24.22 14.52
C VAL A 67 28.29 24.21 15.65
N ARG A 68 28.73 23.89 16.87
CA ARG A 68 27.87 23.79 18.05
C ARG A 68 27.19 25.12 18.40
N VAL A 69 27.95 26.21 18.46
CA VAL A 69 27.40 27.54 18.81
C VAL A 69 26.47 28.05 17.73
N LEU A 70 26.82 27.86 16.45
CA LEU A 70 25.94 28.26 15.34
C LEU A 70 24.62 27.49 15.33
N LEU A 71 24.65 26.22 15.74
CA LEU A 71 23.47 25.36 15.75
C LEU A 71 22.61 25.55 17.01
N ALA A 72 23.22 25.66 18.19
CA ALA A 72 22.53 25.71 19.48
C ALA A 72 22.18 27.14 19.95
N GLU A 73 23.07 28.12 19.75
CA GLU A 73 22.86 29.48 20.25
C GLU A 73 22.32 30.43 19.18
N GLN A 74 22.77 30.28 17.93
CA GLN A 74 22.35 31.16 16.83
C GLN A 74 21.18 30.62 16.00
N GLU A 75 20.73 29.38 16.29
CA GLU A 75 19.65 28.70 15.57
C GLU A 75 19.82 28.75 14.04
N ALA A 76 21.07 28.65 13.57
CA ALA A 76 21.46 28.89 12.17
C ALA A 76 21.96 27.58 11.49
N PRO A 77 21.08 26.59 11.23
CA PRO A 77 21.47 25.27 10.75
C PRO A 77 22.16 25.29 9.39
N ARG A 78 21.74 26.18 8.48
CA ARG A 78 22.39 26.37 7.17
C ARG A 78 23.83 26.88 7.31
N ALA A 79 24.06 27.79 8.25
CA ALA A 79 25.39 28.31 8.52
C ALA A 79 26.25 27.22 9.15
N ALA A 80 25.73 26.51 10.16
CA ALA A 80 26.41 25.39 10.81
C ALA A 80 26.86 24.33 9.81
N ALA A 81 25.99 23.88 8.90
CA ALA A 81 26.34 22.91 7.85
C ALA A 81 27.40 23.44 6.88
N HIS A 82 27.28 24.70 6.46
CA HIS A 82 28.27 25.34 5.60
C HIS A 82 29.67 25.43 6.25
N TYR A 83 29.74 25.78 7.55
CA TYR A 83 31.01 25.86 8.26
C TYR A 83 31.56 24.49 8.64
N ALA A 84 30.72 23.50 8.94
CA ALA A 84 31.14 22.11 9.10
C ALA A 84 31.92 21.60 7.87
N LYS A 85 31.37 21.85 6.67
CA LYS A 85 32.05 21.54 5.40
C LYS A 85 33.40 22.26 5.26
N ARG A 86 33.45 23.56 5.56
CA ARG A 86 34.68 24.37 5.41
C ARG A 86 35.77 24.01 6.43
N LEU A 87 35.37 23.53 7.60
CA LEU A 87 36.26 23.03 8.64
C LEU A 87 36.61 21.54 8.45
N ASN A 88 36.14 20.95 7.36
CA ASN A 88 36.36 19.55 6.98
C ASN A 88 35.98 18.56 8.11
N LEU A 89 34.93 18.88 8.87
CA LEU A 89 34.39 17.98 9.89
C LEU A 89 33.55 16.91 9.20
N ARG A 90 33.92 15.65 9.42
CA ARG A 90 33.24 14.46 8.85
C ARG A 90 32.97 13.43 9.93
N ASP A 91 31.94 12.61 9.70
CA ASP A 91 31.60 11.42 10.48
C ASP A 91 31.69 11.68 11.98
N GLU A 92 32.53 10.93 12.71
CA GLU A 92 32.68 11.02 14.16
C GLU A 92 33.14 12.41 14.67
N GLU A 93 33.91 13.18 13.89
CA GLU A 93 34.28 14.56 14.27
C GLU A 93 33.06 15.49 14.27
N LEU A 94 32.19 15.33 13.27
CA LEU A 94 30.94 16.09 13.15
C LEU A 94 29.93 15.65 14.21
N LEU A 95 29.86 14.34 14.48
CA LEU A 95 29.01 13.78 15.53
C LEU A 95 29.41 14.32 16.90
N ALA A 96 30.70 14.32 17.24
CA ALA A 96 31.22 14.85 18.50
C ALA A 96 30.87 16.33 18.69
N ALA A 97 30.92 17.12 17.61
CA ALA A 97 30.57 18.54 17.64
C ALA A 97 29.10 18.79 18.02
N VAL A 98 28.21 17.91 17.57
CA VAL A 98 26.75 18.09 17.63
C VAL A 98 26.10 17.32 18.79
N THR A 99 26.78 16.33 19.38
CA THR A 99 26.25 15.47 20.47
C THR A 99 26.84 15.74 21.85
N SER A 100 27.89 16.57 21.95
CA SER A 100 28.57 16.91 23.21
C SER A 100 27.63 17.56 24.27
N HIS A 101 27.76 17.13 25.52
CA HIS A 101 26.80 17.22 26.63
C HIS A 101 26.43 18.62 27.17
N SER A 102 26.84 19.73 26.55
CA SER A 102 26.66 21.06 27.16
C SER A 102 25.41 21.82 26.72
N THR A 103 24.80 21.50 25.57
CA THR A 103 23.64 22.23 25.03
C THR A 103 22.69 21.31 24.28
N ALA A 104 21.44 21.22 24.73
CA ALA A 104 20.41 20.42 24.07
C ALA A 104 19.93 21.12 22.79
N ILE A 105 20.33 20.62 21.62
CA ILE A 105 19.88 21.12 20.32
C ILE A 105 18.44 20.66 20.08
N SER A 106 17.57 21.58 19.66
CA SER A 106 16.18 21.23 19.37
C SER A 106 16.09 20.24 18.19
N PRO A 107 15.15 19.29 18.20
CA PRO A 107 15.02 18.29 17.13
C PRO A 107 14.77 18.90 15.74
N LEU A 108 14.05 20.02 15.69
CA LEU A 108 13.79 20.76 14.47
C LEU A 108 15.08 21.37 13.89
N LEU A 109 15.91 22.00 14.74
CA LEU A 109 17.20 22.56 14.32
C LEU A 109 18.16 21.47 13.88
N MET A 110 18.19 20.36 14.61
CA MET A 110 18.98 19.18 14.25
C MET A 110 18.61 18.70 12.85
N ALA A 111 17.34 18.57 12.54
CA ALA A 111 16.93 18.09 11.23
C ALA A 111 17.18 19.08 10.10
N GLN A 112 16.94 20.37 10.34
CA GLN A 112 17.31 21.42 9.37
C GLN A 112 18.81 21.40 9.09
N PHE A 113 19.64 21.12 10.09
CA PHE A 113 21.07 20.93 9.93
C PHE A 113 21.39 19.65 9.12
N LEU A 114 20.84 18.49 9.51
CA LEU A 114 21.10 17.21 8.85
C LEU A 114 20.71 17.19 7.36
N VAL A 115 19.72 17.98 6.93
CA VAL A 115 19.37 18.09 5.51
C VAL A 115 20.36 18.96 4.73
N GLU A 116 20.98 19.93 5.39
CA GLU A 116 21.97 20.83 4.81
C GLU A 116 23.38 20.20 4.78
N VAL A 117 23.66 19.22 5.64
CA VAL A 117 24.91 18.44 5.63
C VAL A 117 25.00 17.58 4.35
N GLU A 118 26.17 17.60 3.70
CA GLU A 118 26.45 16.82 2.50
C GLU A 118 26.70 15.34 2.84
N GLU A 119 26.36 14.42 1.92
CA GLU A 119 26.44 12.96 2.18
C GLU A 119 27.87 12.46 2.43
N ASP A 120 28.87 13.16 1.90
CA ASP A 120 30.30 12.91 2.13
C ASP A 120 30.77 13.27 3.54
N ALA A 121 29.99 14.09 4.26
CA ALA A 121 30.29 14.49 5.64
C ALA A 121 29.56 13.64 6.69
N LEU A 122 28.41 13.05 6.33
CA LEU A 122 27.67 12.11 7.18
C LEU A 122 26.69 11.29 6.34
N SER A 123 26.76 9.96 6.40
CA SER A 123 25.93 9.09 5.57
C SER A 123 24.45 9.10 5.97
N THR A 124 23.54 8.80 5.03
CA THR A 124 22.09 8.70 5.31
C THR A 124 21.77 7.68 6.40
N SER A 125 22.51 6.56 6.46
CA SER A 125 22.36 5.54 7.49
C SER A 125 22.71 6.07 8.87
N GLU A 126 23.83 6.80 9.00
CA GLU A 126 24.24 7.39 10.28
C GLU A 126 23.32 8.53 10.72
N ARG A 127 22.86 9.37 9.79
CA ARG A 127 21.85 10.41 10.06
C ARG A 127 20.60 9.80 10.69
N LEU A 128 20.12 8.71 10.09
CA LEU A 128 18.95 7.99 10.58
C LEU A 128 19.23 7.36 11.94
N GLN A 129 20.29 6.56 12.07
CA GLN A 129 20.55 5.76 13.27
C GLN A 129 20.92 6.60 14.50
N ARG A 130 21.69 7.67 14.33
CA ARG A 130 22.23 8.46 15.45
C ARG A 130 21.31 9.61 15.86
N PHE A 131 20.53 10.18 14.94
CA PHE A 131 19.73 11.37 15.22
C PHE A 131 18.22 11.15 15.08
N VAL A 132 17.76 10.71 13.91
CA VAL A 132 16.31 10.64 13.63
C VAL A 132 15.66 9.49 14.41
N TRP A 133 16.23 8.29 14.36
CA TRP A 133 15.65 7.09 14.95
C TRP A 133 15.55 7.14 16.49
N PRO A 134 16.61 7.51 17.24
CA PRO A 134 16.51 7.63 18.70
C PRO A 134 15.51 8.70 19.11
N TRP A 135 15.48 9.83 18.40
CA TRP A 135 14.53 10.91 18.67
C TRP A 135 13.08 10.47 18.44
N VAL A 136 12.80 9.76 17.34
CA VAL A 136 11.46 9.23 17.06
C VAL A 136 11.02 8.27 18.17
N LEU A 137 11.88 7.33 18.58
CA LEU A 137 11.57 6.38 19.65
C LEU A 137 11.33 7.06 21.00
N GLN A 138 12.19 8.02 21.38
CA GLN A 138 12.02 8.79 22.62
C GLN A 138 10.76 9.64 22.61
N SER A 139 10.42 10.24 21.46
CA SER A 139 9.24 11.09 21.31
C SER A 139 7.95 10.29 21.38
N MET A 140 7.95 9.06 20.85
CA MET A 140 6.84 8.12 21.03
C MET A 140 6.65 7.72 22.49
N ALA A 141 7.73 7.40 23.21
CA ALA A 141 7.66 7.01 24.62
C ALA A 141 7.12 8.12 25.53
N ARG A 142 7.30 9.39 25.15
CA ARG A 142 6.89 10.56 25.94
C ARG A 142 5.46 11.02 25.67
N SER A 143 4.83 10.64 24.56
CA SER A 143 3.50 11.15 24.19
C SER A 143 2.71 10.18 23.29
N GLU A 144 1.88 9.34 23.89
CA GLU A 144 0.84 8.59 23.16
C GLU A 144 -0.23 9.53 22.55
N GLN A 145 -0.43 10.71 23.14
CA GLN A 145 -1.53 11.64 22.81
C GLN A 145 -1.31 12.50 21.56
N HIS A 146 -0.10 12.57 20.98
CA HIS A 146 0.20 13.49 19.86
C HIS A 146 0.85 12.84 18.62
N LYS A 147 0.33 11.69 18.17
CA LYS A 147 0.77 11.01 16.92
C LYS A 147 0.76 11.92 15.69
N THR A 148 -0.15 12.90 15.61
CA THR A 148 -0.22 13.88 14.50
C THR A 148 0.90 14.92 14.59
N ALA A 149 1.22 15.40 15.79
CA ALA A 149 2.33 16.34 15.98
C ALA A 149 3.67 15.67 15.71
N LEU A 150 3.83 14.40 16.11
CA LEU A 150 5.00 13.60 15.76
C LEU A 150 5.14 13.44 14.24
N LYS A 151 4.05 13.10 13.54
CA LYS A 151 4.04 13.02 12.07
C LYS A 151 4.45 14.33 11.42
N ALA A 152 3.89 15.45 11.86
CA ALA A 152 4.22 16.78 11.34
C ALA A 152 5.68 17.13 11.62
N ALA A 153 6.18 16.86 12.82
CA ALA A 153 7.57 17.09 13.20
C ALA A 153 8.53 16.23 12.36
N VAL A 154 8.29 14.92 12.25
CA VAL A 154 9.09 14.04 11.39
C VAL A 154 9.05 14.51 9.93
N HIS A 155 7.87 14.88 9.43
CA HIS A 155 7.75 15.39 8.07
C HIS A 155 8.58 16.66 7.85
N LEU A 156 8.53 17.62 8.78
CA LEU A 156 9.37 18.82 8.75
C LEU A 156 10.86 18.49 8.85
N MET A 157 11.23 17.49 9.66
CA MET A 157 12.61 17.04 9.77
C MET A 157 13.13 16.44 8.45
N LEU A 158 12.26 15.78 7.70
CA LEU A 158 12.61 15.09 6.46
C LEU A 158 12.42 15.94 5.19
N HIS A 159 11.73 17.09 5.29
CA HIS A 159 11.43 18.02 4.18
C HIS A 159 11.55 19.50 4.61
N PRO A 160 12.75 20.11 4.66
CA PRO A 160 12.89 21.52 5.01
C PRO A 160 12.88 22.44 3.77
N THR A 161 11.77 23.19 3.63
CA THR A 161 11.61 24.51 2.97
C THR A 161 11.74 24.65 1.44
N ALA A 162 10.77 25.37 0.88
CA ALA A 162 10.53 25.66 -0.55
C ALA A 162 11.28 26.90 -1.05
N SER A 163 12.42 26.73 -1.72
CA SER A 163 13.10 27.78 -2.47
C SER A 163 13.57 27.24 -3.81
N ASP A 164 13.18 27.89 -4.91
CA ASP A 164 13.34 27.42 -6.30
C ASP A 164 14.73 27.70 -6.89
N ASP A 165 15.77 27.00 -6.40
CA ASP A 165 17.13 27.03 -6.97
C ASP A 165 17.57 25.63 -7.46
N ALA A 166 18.49 25.54 -8.43
CA ALA A 166 19.01 24.25 -8.92
C ALA A 166 19.65 23.35 -7.84
N LYS A 167 20.15 23.95 -6.74
CA LYS A 167 20.63 23.21 -5.54
C LYS A 167 19.51 22.51 -4.76
N MET A 168 18.25 22.77 -5.07
CA MET A 168 17.10 22.27 -4.35
C MET A 168 16.68 20.87 -4.80
N HIS A 169 16.90 20.49 -6.07
CA HIS A 169 16.61 19.12 -6.52
C HIS A 169 17.45 18.09 -5.74
N ASP A 170 18.74 18.36 -5.61
CA ASP A 170 19.69 17.55 -4.86
C ASP A 170 19.35 17.50 -3.35
N LYS A 171 18.94 18.63 -2.77
CA LYS A 171 18.40 18.68 -1.39
C LYS A 171 17.12 17.85 -1.21
N ARG A 172 16.17 17.96 -2.15
CA ARG A 172 14.92 17.19 -2.14
C ARG A 172 15.21 15.69 -2.26
N GLU A 173 16.17 15.30 -3.09
CA GLU A 173 16.54 13.89 -3.22
C GLU A 173 17.20 13.34 -1.96
N ARG A 174 18.08 14.10 -1.29
CA ARG A 174 18.60 13.72 0.03
C ARG A 174 17.49 13.50 1.07
N GLY A 175 16.51 14.41 1.11
CA GLY A 175 15.33 14.26 1.98
C GLY A 175 14.53 12.98 1.65
N ARG A 176 14.33 12.69 0.36
CA ARG A 176 13.66 11.46 -0.11
C ARG A 176 14.46 10.21 0.23
N ARG A 177 15.78 10.20 0.11
CA ARG A 177 16.66 9.10 0.55
C ARG A 177 16.50 8.81 2.04
N LEU A 178 16.49 9.85 2.87
CA LEU A 178 16.30 9.70 4.31
C LEU A 178 14.88 9.19 4.65
N GLN A 179 13.86 9.59 3.90
CA GLN A 179 12.49 9.03 4.03
C GLN A 179 12.45 7.56 3.65
N ARG A 180 13.07 7.17 2.54
CA ARG A 180 13.19 5.77 2.12
C ARG A 180 13.88 4.96 3.21
N ALA A 181 15.01 5.44 3.74
CA ALA A 181 15.73 4.79 4.82
C ALA A 181 14.89 4.66 6.11
N LEU A 182 14.14 5.70 6.49
CA LEU A 182 13.24 5.66 7.64
C LEU A 182 12.13 4.61 7.45
N VAL A 183 11.47 4.59 6.29
CA VAL A 183 10.43 3.60 5.97
C VAL A 183 11.01 2.18 6.05
N THR A 184 12.15 1.93 5.42
CA THR A 184 12.84 0.64 5.48
C THR A 184 13.14 0.25 6.93
N LYS A 185 13.63 1.18 7.76
CA LYS A 185 13.92 0.92 9.17
C LYS A 185 12.67 0.62 10.00
N CYS A 186 11.58 1.36 9.78
CA CYS A 186 10.29 1.09 10.42
C CYS A 186 9.79 -0.33 10.10
N LEU A 187 9.85 -0.72 8.83
CA LEU A 187 9.40 -2.04 8.37
C LEU A 187 10.31 -3.17 8.88
N GLN A 188 11.62 -2.96 8.92
CA GLN A 188 12.59 -3.93 9.46
C GLN A 188 12.46 -4.14 10.97
N THR A 189 12.14 -3.09 11.72
CA THR A 189 12.12 -3.14 13.19
C THR A 189 10.71 -3.36 13.78
N GLY A 190 9.67 -3.34 12.95
CA GLY A 190 8.27 -3.37 13.41
C GLY A 190 7.81 -2.11 14.18
N LYS A 191 8.71 -1.15 14.40
CA LYS A 191 8.45 0.03 15.24
C LYS A 191 7.99 1.22 14.42
N VAL A 192 7.09 2.02 15.00
CA VAL A 192 6.65 3.31 14.44
C VAL A 192 5.97 3.20 13.06
N LEU A 193 5.31 2.06 12.78
CA LEU A 193 4.71 1.77 11.47
C LEU A 193 3.69 2.79 10.97
N HIS A 194 3.09 3.59 11.86
CA HIS A 194 2.16 4.66 11.48
C HIS A 194 2.80 5.79 10.65
N LEU A 195 4.15 5.87 10.60
CA LEU A 195 4.90 6.79 9.73
C LEU A 195 5.08 6.24 8.31
N VAL A 196 5.04 4.92 8.12
CA VAL A 196 5.31 4.27 6.84
C VAL A 196 4.40 4.81 5.73
N PRO A 197 3.05 4.83 5.88
CA PRO A 197 2.19 5.28 4.79
C PRO A 197 2.31 6.77 4.45
N VAL A 198 2.89 7.58 5.35
CA VAL A 198 3.12 9.01 5.14
C VAL A 198 4.34 9.25 4.26
N HIS A 199 5.40 8.46 4.47
CA HIS A 199 6.70 8.65 3.81
C HIS A 199 6.96 7.68 2.66
N ALA A 200 6.15 6.63 2.51
CA ALA A 200 6.32 5.64 1.44
C ALA A 200 6.18 6.24 0.02
N LYS A 201 5.57 7.42 -0.14
CA LYS A 201 5.56 8.17 -1.41
C LYS A 201 6.96 8.46 -1.95
N ALA A 202 7.99 8.48 -1.09
CA ALA A 202 9.38 8.67 -1.52
C ALA A 202 9.92 7.55 -2.42
N PHE A 203 9.24 6.40 -2.50
CA PHE A 203 9.59 5.30 -3.40
C PHE A 203 9.00 5.42 -4.82
N ALA A 204 8.11 6.39 -5.08
CA ALA A 204 7.42 6.50 -6.38
C ALA A 204 8.38 6.53 -7.58
N ASP A 205 9.50 7.25 -7.46
CA ASP A 205 10.50 7.41 -8.53
C ASP A 205 11.49 6.22 -8.63
N GLN A 206 11.46 5.30 -7.65
CA GLN A 206 12.36 4.15 -7.58
C GLN A 206 11.76 2.88 -8.19
N ILE A 207 10.45 2.89 -8.45
CA ILE A 207 9.71 1.75 -9.00
C ILE A 207 9.50 1.98 -10.49
N ASP A 208 10.23 1.22 -11.30
CA ASP A 208 10.13 1.27 -12.75
C ASP A 208 8.95 0.43 -13.24
N VAL A 209 7.91 1.12 -13.73
CA VAL A 209 6.66 0.52 -14.25
C VAL A 209 6.72 0.37 -15.78
N ARG A 210 7.88 0.59 -16.41
CA ARG A 210 8.06 0.34 -17.84
C ARG A 210 8.13 -1.16 -18.10
N SER A 211 7.57 -1.58 -19.23
CA SER A 211 7.66 -2.97 -19.68
C SER A 211 9.11 -3.32 -20.02
N THR A 212 9.53 -4.50 -19.58
CA THR A 212 10.80 -5.11 -19.96
C THR A 212 10.53 -6.09 -21.09
N ALA A 213 11.05 -5.81 -22.28
CA ALA A 213 10.94 -6.72 -23.41
C ALA A 213 11.70 -8.02 -23.12
N GLY A 214 10.97 -9.10 -22.81
CA GLY A 214 11.49 -10.46 -22.80
C GLY A 214 11.24 -11.25 -21.52
N ALA A 215 10.10 -11.95 -21.46
CA ALA A 215 9.91 -13.24 -20.77
C ALA A 215 8.52 -13.89 -21.06
N ASP A 216 7.82 -13.51 -22.13
CA ASP A 216 6.37 -13.78 -22.22
C ASP A 216 6.01 -15.26 -22.47
N GLY A 217 6.90 -16.05 -23.09
CA GLY A 217 6.57 -17.41 -23.57
C GLY A 217 6.31 -18.45 -22.47
N GLU A 218 7.09 -18.42 -21.39
CA GLU A 218 6.94 -19.37 -20.27
C GLU A 218 5.72 -19.01 -19.40
N GLU A 219 5.57 -17.73 -19.06
CA GLU A 219 4.44 -17.22 -18.28
C GLU A 219 3.09 -17.42 -19.01
N GLU A 220 3.07 -17.26 -20.35
CA GLU A 220 1.88 -17.54 -21.16
C GLU A 220 1.45 -19.01 -21.07
N ASN A 221 2.40 -19.95 -21.11
CA ASN A 221 2.10 -21.38 -21.01
C ASN A 221 1.58 -21.76 -19.62
N GLU A 222 2.15 -21.19 -18.55
CA GLU A 222 1.68 -21.39 -17.18
C GLU A 222 0.26 -20.85 -16.97
N CYS A 223 -0.07 -19.67 -17.53
CA CYS A 223 -1.43 -19.14 -17.42
C CYS A 223 -2.44 -20.08 -18.10
N ARG A 224 -2.11 -20.60 -19.29
CA ARG A 224 -2.98 -21.50 -20.05
C ARG A 224 -3.15 -22.85 -19.37
N SER A 225 -2.10 -23.39 -18.75
CA SER A 225 -2.21 -24.65 -17.99
C SER A 225 -3.11 -24.48 -16.77
N ALA A 226 -2.94 -23.37 -16.03
CA ALA A 226 -3.80 -23.03 -14.89
C ALA A 226 -5.27 -22.84 -15.31
N ASP A 227 -5.53 -22.20 -16.45
CA ASP A 227 -6.89 -22.06 -16.99
C ASP A 227 -7.54 -23.42 -17.26
N ARG A 228 -6.81 -24.36 -17.86
CA ARG A 228 -7.31 -25.72 -18.14
C ARG A 228 -7.59 -26.51 -16.86
N GLU A 229 -6.75 -26.35 -15.84
CA GLU A 229 -6.94 -27.00 -14.56
C GLU A 229 -8.16 -26.44 -13.82
N ASN A 230 -8.31 -25.11 -13.81
CA ASN A 230 -9.50 -24.44 -13.28
C ASN A 230 -10.78 -24.91 -13.96
N GLU A 231 -10.75 -25.16 -15.27
CA GLU A 231 -11.94 -25.65 -15.98
C GLU A 231 -12.31 -27.09 -15.60
N LYS A 232 -11.32 -27.95 -15.33
CA LYS A 232 -11.58 -29.31 -14.81
C LYS A 232 -12.19 -29.25 -13.41
N GLU A 233 -11.62 -28.42 -12.54
CA GLU A 233 -12.10 -28.22 -11.18
C GLU A 233 -13.51 -27.60 -11.17
N LEU A 234 -13.80 -26.66 -12.08
CA LEU A 234 -15.13 -26.09 -12.24
C LEU A 234 -16.17 -27.17 -12.60
N ARG A 235 -15.85 -28.11 -13.50
CA ARG A 235 -16.76 -29.21 -13.85
C ARG A 235 -17.07 -30.11 -12.65
N LEU A 236 -16.08 -30.40 -11.80
CA LEU A 236 -16.29 -31.16 -10.57
C LEU A 236 -17.23 -30.42 -9.60
N ARG A 237 -17.02 -29.12 -9.43
CA ARG A 237 -17.86 -28.26 -8.57
C ARG A 237 -19.28 -28.10 -9.10
N GLN A 238 -19.46 -28.06 -10.42
CA GLN A 238 -20.78 -28.08 -11.06
C GLN A 238 -21.52 -29.41 -10.84
N GLN A 239 -20.82 -30.55 -10.91
CA GLN A 239 -21.43 -31.85 -10.57
C GLN A 239 -21.88 -31.92 -9.12
N LEU A 240 -21.13 -31.33 -8.19
CA LEU A 240 -21.52 -31.18 -6.79
C LEU A 240 -22.79 -30.34 -6.68
N ALA A 241 -22.85 -29.17 -7.34
CA ALA A 241 -24.04 -28.32 -7.36
C ALA A 241 -25.28 -29.07 -7.88
N CYS A 242 -25.13 -29.90 -8.92
CA CYS A 242 -26.23 -30.76 -9.39
C CYS A 242 -26.75 -31.72 -8.31
N ARG A 243 -25.87 -32.37 -7.54
CA ARG A 243 -26.31 -33.25 -6.43
C ARG A 243 -27.05 -32.49 -5.33
N VAL A 244 -26.54 -31.30 -4.96
CA VAL A 244 -27.21 -30.43 -3.99
C VAL A 244 -28.57 -29.98 -4.51
N GLN A 245 -28.66 -29.62 -5.80
CA GLN A 245 -29.91 -29.25 -6.46
C GLN A 245 -30.93 -30.38 -6.44
N ASP A 246 -30.52 -31.60 -6.80
CA ASP A 246 -31.43 -32.76 -6.83
C ASP A 246 -31.95 -33.09 -5.43
N CYS A 247 -31.11 -32.93 -4.41
CA CYS A 247 -31.53 -33.05 -3.00
C CYS A 247 -32.57 -31.97 -2.64
N LEU A 248 -32.27 -30.69 -2.89
CA LEU A 248 -33.17 -29.58 -2.55
C LEU A 248 -34.50 -29.65 -3.31
N ARG A 249 -34.51 -30.21 -4.53
CA ARG A 249 -35.73 -30.41 -5.33
C ARG A 249 -36.77 -31.33 -4.69
N LEU A 250 -36.37 -32.17 -3.74
CA LEU A 250 -37.32 -32.99 -2.97
C LEU A 250 -38.22 -32.12 -2.06
N MET A 251 -37.76 -30.94 -1.67
CA MET A 251 -38.51 -29.97 -0.86
C MET A 251 -39.00 -28.77 -1.67
N TRP A 252 -38.16 -28.25 -2.58
CA TRP A 252 -38.48 -27.13 -3.47
C TRP A 252 -38.34 -27.56 -4.95
N PRO A 253 -39.42 -28.02 -5.60
CA PRO A 253 -39.34 -28.60 -6.95
C PRO A 253 -38.76 -27.66 -8.02
N ASP A 254 -38.85 -26.34 -7.84
CA ASP A 254 -38.29 -25.33 -8.73
C ASP A 254 -36.90 -24.82 -8.32
N ALA A 255 -36.25 -25.47 -7.34
CA ALA A 255 -34.90 -25.14 -6.91
C ALA A 255 -33.89 -25.31 -8.05
N ARG A 256 -32.98 -24.33 -8.13
CA ARG A 256 -31.78 -24.36 -8.95
C ARG A 256 -30.58 -24.03 -8.10
N VAL A 257 -29.45 -24.69 -8.31
CA VAL A 257 -28.23 -24.43 -7.55
C VAL A 257 -27.13 -24.01 -8.51
N GLU A 258 -26.69 -22.77 -8.37
CA GLU A 258 -25.61 -22.20 -9.18
C GLU A 258 -24.33 -22.14 -8.36
N VAL A 259 -23.21 -22.50 -8.97
CA VAL A 259 -21.88 -22.29 -8.39
C VAL A 259 -21.50 -20.83 -8.58
N PHE A 260 -20.89 -20.19 -7.60
CA PHE A 260 -20.38 -18.83 -7.76
C PHE A 260 -18.98 -18.64 -7.15
N GLY A 261 -18.55 -17.38 -7.03
CA GLY A 261 -17.34 -17.02 -6.32
C GLY A 261 -16.06 -17.46 -7.02
N SER A 262 -15.10 -17.94 -6.23
CA SER A 262 -13.75 -18.25 -6.75
C SER A 262 -13.74 -19.37 -7.80
N SER A 263 -14.69 -20.31 -7.69
CA SER A 263 -14.90 -21.42 -8.62
C SER A 263 -15.16 -20.95 -10.06
N VAL A 264 -16.04 -19.95 -10.22
CA VAL A 264 -16.46 -19.46 -11.55
C VAL A 264 -15.58 -18.33 -12.06
N THR A 265 -15.05 -17.48 -11.18
CA THR A 265 -14.16 -16.37 -11.59
C THR A 265 -12.83 -16.80 -12.21
N GLY A 266 -12.45 -18.09 -12.12
CA GLY A 266 -11.18 -18.60 -12.65
C GLY A 266 -9.96 -18.20 -11.79
N LEU A 267 -10.22 -17.86 -10.53
CA LEU A 267 -9.26 -17.39 -9.53
C LEU A 267 -9.14 -18.37 -8.34
N LEU A 268 -9.36 -19.66 -8.60
CA LEU A 268 -9.12 -20.71 -7.61
C LEU A 268 -7.64 -20.71 -7.17
N PRO A 269 -7.36 -21.15 -5.92
CA PRO A 269 -5.98 -21.32 -5.46
C PRO A 269 -5.24 -22.36 -6.31
N THR A 270 -3.93 -22.19 -6.44
CA THR A 270 -3.07 -23.15 -7.16
C THR A 270 -2.90 -24.45 -6.38
N THR A 271 -2.57 -25.53 -7.10
CA THR A 271 -2.26 -26.85 -6.55
C THR A 271 -1.26 -26.79 -5.37
N GLY A 272 -1.56 -27.54 -4.31
CA GLY A 272 -0.76 -27.59 -3.08
C GLY A 272 -1.25 -26.72 -1.91
N GLN A 273 -2.33 -25.95 -2.08
CA GLN A 273 -3.02 -25.24 -1.00
C GLN A 273 -4.26 -26.01 -0.53
N ALA A 274 -4.79 -25.65 0.66
CA ALA A 274 -6.06 -26.18 1.13
C ALA A 274 -7.16 -25.90 0.09
N PRO A 275 -8.08 -26.84 -0.15
CA PRO A 275 -9.13 -26.68 -1.14
C PRO A 275 -9.99 -25.46 -0.80
N ALA A 276 -10.19 -24.56 -1.77
CA ALA A 276 -11.10 -23.44 -1.60
C ALA A 276 -12.54 -23.92 -1.48
N ASP A 277 -13.31 -23.23 -0.63
CA ASP A 277 -14.74 -23.45 -0.45
C ASP A 277 -15.48 -23.40 -1.80
N VAL A 278 -16.50 -24.25 -1.92
CA VAL A 278 -17.44 -24.25 -3.03
C VAL A 278 -18.62 -23.37 -2.64
N ASP A 279 -18.61 -22.14 -3.15
CA ASP A 279 -19.69 -21.19 -2.98
C ASP A 279 -20.91 -21.60 -3.86
N LEU A 280 -22.05 -21.87 -3.23
CA LEU A 280 -23.28 -22.32 -3.88
C LEU A 280 -24.44 -21.35 -3.58
N CYS A 281 -25.26 -21.06 -4.59
CA CYS A 281 -26.47 -20.26 -4.44
C CYS A 281 -27.70 -21.07 -4.86
N ALA A 282 -28.55 -21.43 -3.91
CA ALA A 282 -29.86 -21.99 -4.19
C ALA A 282 -30.83 -20.86 -4.57
N LEU A 283 -31.29 -20.87 -5.82
CA LEU A 283 -32.37 -20.02 -6.30
C LEU A 283 -33.69 -20.75 -6.09
N LEU A 284 -34.57 -20.16 -5.26
CA LEU A 284 -35.86 -20.72 -4.85
C LEU A 284 -37.00 -19.78 -5.28
N PRO A 285 -37.50 -19.88 -6.53
CA PRO A 285 -38.53 -18.96 -7.00
C PRO A 285 -39.87 -19.07 -6.27
N SER A 286 -40.16 -20.22 -5.65
CA SER A 286 -41.34 -20.42 -4.79
C SER A 286 -41.18 -19.83 -3.38
N ALA A 287 -39.96 -19.40 -3.01
CA ALA A 287 -39.63 -18.78 -1.74
C ALA A 287 -38.75 -17.53 -1.99
N PRO A 288 -39.33 -16.41 -2.47
CA PRO A 288 -38.58 -15.22 -2.90
C PRO A 288 -38.20 -14.31 -1.71
N GLN A 289 -37.59 -14.88 -0.67
CA GLN A 289 -36.96 -14.14 0.43
C GLN A 289 -35.51 -13.78 0.05
N PHE A 290 -34.98 -12.69 0.60
CA PHE A 290 -33.63 -12.20 0.29
C PHE A 290 -32.86 -11.76 1.53
N ARG A 291 -31.52 -11.83 1.46
CA ARG A 291 -30.60 -11.43 2.53
C ARG A 291 -30.96 -12.06 3.88
N GLN A 292 -31.15 -11.28 4.94
CA GLN A 292 -31.40 -11.78 6.29
C GLN A 292 -32.70 -12.58 6.40
N GLU A 293 -33.68 -12.32 5.53
CA GLU A 293 -34.98 -13.01 5.52
C GLU A 293 -34.86 -14.48 5.09
N THR A 294 -33.73 -14.89 4.50
CA THR A 294 -33.49 -16.29 4.11
C THR A 294 -33.03 -17.17 5.27
N ALA A 295 -32.91 -16.65 6.49
CA ALA A 295 -32.39 -17.39 7.64
C ALA A 295 -33.19 -18.68 7.95
N GLU A 296 -34.52 -18.62 7.85
CA GLU A 296 -35.39 -19.78 8.02
C GLU A 296 -35.18 -20.81 6.91
N LEU A 297 -35.18 -20.36 5.64
CA LEU A 297 -34.91 -21.21 4.47
C LEU A 297 -33.55 -21.92 4.55
N VAL A 298 -32.53 -21.22 5.05
CA VAL A 298 -31.18 -21.78 5.26
C VAL A 298 -31.20 -22.87 6.33
N THR A 299 -32.01 -22.71 7.38
CA THR A 299 -32.17 -23.74 8.42
C THR A 299 -32.86 -24.98 7.85
N GLU A 300 -33.96 -24.78 7.11
CA GLU A 300 -34.68 -25.86 6.41
C GLU A 300 -33.78 -26.59 5.41
N ALA A 301 -33.01 -25.85 4.60
CA ALA A 301 -32.04 -26.42 3.66
C ALA A 301 -30.96 -27.24 4.39
N LYS A 302 -30.45 -26.76 5.53
CA LYS A 302 -29.44 -27.48 6.32
C LYS A 302 -29.98 -28.81 6.85
N ASP A 303 -31.19 -28.82 7.39
CA ASP A 303 -31.81 -30.03 7.94
C ASP A 303 -32.10 -31.04 6.83
N HIS A 304 -32.60 -30.58 5.69
CA HIS A 304 -32.85 -31.42 4.53
C HIS A 304 -31.57 -32.01 3.92
N LEU A 305 -30.51 -31.21 3.77
CA LEU A 305 -29.21 -31.69 3.30
C LEU A 305 -28.64 -32.75 4.26
N SER A 306 -28.80 -32.55 5.56
CA SER A 306 -28.36 -33.49 6.59
C SER A 306 -29.06 -34.84 6.48
N LEU A 307 -30.35 -34.84 6.12
CA LEU A 307 -31.16 -36.07 5.99
C LEU A 307 -30.90 -36.84 4.69
N TYR A 308 -30.72 -36.15 3.56
CA TYR A 308 -30.74 -36.79 2.24
C TYR A 308 -29.39 -36.81 1.53
N LEU A 309 -28.50 -35.85 1.79
CA LEU A 309 -27.20 -35.75 1.10
C LEU A 309 -26.03 -36.17 1.99
N LEU A 310 -26.09 -35.88 3.30
CA LEU A 310 -24.96 -36.03 4.23
C LEU A 310 -25.12 -37.25 5.17
N ARG A 311 -25.96 -38.22 4.78
CA ARG A 311 -26.40 -39.33 5.63
C ARG A 311 -25.29 -40.25 6.14
N ASP A 312 -24.16 -40.33 5.41
CA ASP A 312 -23.06 -41.27 5.69
C ASP A 312 -22.00 -40.71 6.66
N LEU A 313 -22.19 -39.49 7.20
CA LEU A 313 -21.23 -38.81 8.08
C LEU A 313 -21.55 -38.96 9.58
N THR A 314 -22.51 -39.81 9.96
CA THR A 314 -22.99 -39.94 11.35
C THR A 314 -22.08 -40.72 12.29
N ASP A 315 -20.98 -41.30 11.81
CA ASP A 315 -20.00 -42.01 12.65
C ASP A 315 -18.84 -41.07 13.07
N GLY A 316 -19.10 -40.22 14.07
CA GLY A 316 -18.11 -39.93 15.12
C GLY A 316 -17.14 -38.75 14.98
N THR A 317 -17.15 -37.92 13.93
CA THR A 317 -16.29 -36.71 13.87
C THR A 317 -16.99 -35.51 13.21
N ASP A 318 -16.55 -34.30 13.61
CA ASP A 318 -16.85 -32.90 13.29
C ASP A 318 -17.32 -32.51 11.84
N HIS A 319 -18.20 -33.30 11.22
CA HIS A 319 -18.60 -33.22 9.81
C HIS A 319 -20.09 -32.91 9.60
N SER A 320 -20.79 -32.47 10.64
CA SER A 320 -22.20 -32.06 10.57
C SER A 320 -22.36 -30.73 9.81
N ALA A 321 -23.40 -30.61 8.98
CA ALA A 321 -23.77 -29.32 8.41
C ALA A 321 -24.14 -28.31 9.52
N SER A 322 -23.71 -27.06 9.36
CA SER A 322 -24.01 -25.96 10.28
C SER A 322 -24.69 -24.81 9.57
N ALA A 323 -25.73 -24.25 10.17
CA ALA A 323 -26.41 -23.06 9.66
C ALA A 323 -25.89 -21.81 10.38
N VAL A 324 -25.39 -20.84 9.62
CA VAL A 324 -24.95 -19.53 10.12
C VAL A 324 -26.01 -18.51 9.75
N THR A 325 -26.97 -18.29 10.66
CA THR A 325 -28.17 -17.46 10.38
C THR A 325 -28.04 -16.01 10.79
N GLY A 326 -27.10 -15.66 11.69
CA GLY A 326 -26.93 -14.28 12.19
C GLY A 326 -26.18 -13.32 11.25
N ALA A 327 -25.69 -13.80 10.10
CA ALA A 327 -24.96 -12.99 9.12
C ALA A 327 -25.90 -12.38 8.08
N ARG A 328 -25.56 -11.19 7.55
CA ARG A 328 -26.32 -10.48 6.49
C ARG A 328 -26.80 -11.37 5.35
N ILE A 329 -25.96 -12.33 4.96
CA ILE A 329 -26.29 -13.41 4.05
C ILE A 329 -26.16 -14.70 4.87
N PRO A 330 -27.28 -15.28 5.32
CA PRO A 330 -27.29 -16.58 5.99
C PRO A 330 -26.74 -17.68 5.08
N ILE A 331 -25.97 -18.62 5.63
CA ILE A 331 -25.37 -19.72 4.88
C ILE A 331 -25.46 -21.05 5.61
N VAL A 332 -25.52 -22.15 4.85
CA VAL A 332 -25.25 -23.50 5.33
C VAL A 332 -23.80 -23.86 5.00
N ARG A 333 -23.00 -24.18 6.01
CA ARG A 333 -21.67 -24.76 5.82
C ARG A 333 -21.73 -26.26 5.96
N PHE A 334 -21.19 -26.98 4.99
CA PHE A 334 -21.09 -28.44 5.04
C PHE A 334 -19.88 -28.92 4.23
N ARG A 335 -19.58 -30.22 4.33
CA ARG A 335 -18.54 -30.85 3.52
C ARG A 335 -19.19 -31.90 2.62
N ASP A 336 -18.96 -31.81 1.31
CA ASP A 336 -19.54 -32.76 0.37
C ASP A 336 -18.88 -34.15 0.56
N PRO A 337 -19.67 -35.23 0.74
CA PRO A 337 -19.13 -36.55 1.05
C PRO A 337 -18.38 -37.18 -0.12
N SER A 338 -18.73 -36.85 -1.37
CA SER A 338 -18.11 -37.45 -2.55
C SER A 338 -16.75 -36.84 -2.89
N THR A 339 -16.60 -35.52 -2.73
CA THR A 339 -15.40 -34.76 -3.12
C THR A 339 -14.57 -34.29 -1.93
N ALA A 340 -15.11 -34.38 -0.72
CA ALA A 340 -14.53 -33.82 0.50
C ALA A 340 -14.27 -32.30 0.41
N LEU A 341 -14.94 -31.58 -0.48
CA LEU A 341 -14.82 -30.14 -0.60
C LEU A 341 -15.69 -29.43 0.44
N PRO A 342 -15.16 -28.42 1.16
CA PRO A 342 -15.98 -27.54 1.98
C PRO A 342 -16.93 -26.72 1.08
N CYS A 343 -18.17 -26.54 1.52
CA CYS A 343 -19.24 -25.90 0.76
C CYS A 343 -19.98 -24.88 1.62
N ASP A 344 -20.20 -23.69 1.06
CA ASP A 344 -21.02 -22.63 1.63
C ASP A 344 -22.23 -22.41 0.73
N LEU A 345 -23.42 -22.81 1.19
CA LEU A 345 -24.69 -22.64 0.46
C LEU A 345 -25.48 -21.46 1.01
N CYS A 346 -25.75 -20.47 0.15
CA CYS A 346 -26.67 -19.37 0.42
C CYS A 346 -27.97 -19.54 -0.39
N VAL A 347 -29.02 -18.81 -0.02
CA VAL A 347 -30.31 -18.81 -0.71
C VAL A 347 -30.55 -17.45 -1.35
N ASN A 348 -31.01 -17.44 -2.61
CA ASN A 348 -31.44 -16.27 -3.39
C ASN A 348 -30.44 -15.09 -3.43
N ASN A 349 -29.14 -15.36 -3.33
CA ASN A 349 -28.11 -14.32 -3.36
C ASN A 349 -27.76 -13.90 -4.80
N VAL A 350 -28.74 -13.28 -5.48
CA VAL A 350 -28.61 -12.79 -6.87
C VAL A 350 -27.39 -11.86 -7.05
N PRO A 351 -27.08 -10.92 -6.14
CA PRO A 351 -25.90 -10.06 -6.28
C PRO A 351 -24.58 -10.83 -6.36
N ALA A 352 -24.43 -11.95 -5.64
CA ALA A 352 -23.21 -12.75 -5.69
C ALA A 352 -23.02 -13.44 -7.05
N LEU A 353 -24.09 -13.85 -7.71
CA LEU A 353 -24.06 -14.39 -9.07
C LEU A 353 -23.58 -13.31 -10.05
N TRP A 354 -24.19 -12.12 -10.00
CA TRP A 354 -23.79 -10.99 -10.85
C TRP A 354 -22.34 -10.56 -10.64
N ASN A 355 -21.90 -10.42 -9.38
CA ASN A 355 -20.51 -10.08 -9.05
C ASN A 355 -19.53 -11.12 -9.60
N THR A 356 -19.88 -12.40 -9.49
CA THR A 356 -19.06 -13.51 -9.99
C THR A 356 -18.94 -13.45 -11.51
N ARG A 357 -20.07 -13.29 -12.22
CA ARG A 357 -20.07 -13.17 -13.69
C ARG A 357 -19.37 -11.91 -14.16
N LEU A 358 -19.54 -10.78 -13.49
CA LEU A 358 -18.84 -9.53 -13.81
C LEU A 358 -17.32 -9.70 -13.73
N VAL A 359 -16.81 -10.28 -12.64
CA VAL A 359 -15.36 -10.54 -12.49
C VAL A 359 -14.87 -11.52 -13.57
N ARG A 360 -15.62 -12.60 -13.83
CA ARG A 360 -15.29 -13.55 -14.90
C ARG A 360 -15.24 -12.86 -16.26
N TRP A 361 -16.26 -12.07 -16.57
CA TRP A 361 -16.38 -11.33 -17.82
C TRP A 361 -15.22 -10.33 -17.99
N LEU A 362 -14.87 -9.56 -16.95
CA LEU A 362 -13.74 -8.63 -17.00
C LEU A 362 -12.40 -9.35 -17.30
N LEU A 363 -12.22 -10.58 -16.82
CA LEU A 363 -10.97 -11.32 -16.95
C LEU A 363 -10.89 -12.23 -18.19
N TYR A 364 -12.02 -12.67 -18.73
CA TYR A 364 -12.10 -13.71 -19.77
C TYR A 364 -12.90 -13.32 -21.01
N SER A 365 -13.65 -12.21 -20.99
CA SER A 365 -14.44 -11.82 -22.17
C SER A 365 -13.55 -11.45 -23.36
N ASP A 366 -14.02 -11.82 -24.54
CA ASP A 366 -13.42 -11.43 -25.82
C ASP A 366 -13.86 -10.03 -26.29
N ALA A 367 -14.59 -9.28 -25.46
CA ALA A 367 -15.09 -7.96 -25.80
C ALA A 367 -13.92 -6.99 -26.08
N GLY A 368 -13.76 -6.62 -27.36
CA GLY A 368 -12.65 -5.78 -27.84
C GLY A 368 -11.35 -6.54 -28.13
N VAL A 369 -11.36 -7.87 -28.13
CA VAL A 369 -10.20 -8.73 -28.42
C VAL A 369 -10.01 -8.90 -29.95
N HIS A 370 -9.83 -7.77 -30.64
CA HIS A 370 -9.45 -7.79 -32.06
C HIS A 370 -7.93 -7.86 -32.24
N SER A 371 -7.14 -7.52 -31.21
CA SER A 371 -5.67 -7.51 -31.27
C SER A 371 -5.03 -8.58 -30.38
N PRO A 372 -3.89 -9.17 -30.80
CA PRO A 372 -3.12 -10.10 -29.98
C PRO A 372 -2.60 -9.45 -28.69
N ASP A 373 -2.34 -8.13 -28.71
CA ASP A 373 -1.91 -7.37 -27.52
C ASP A 373 -2.94 -7.38 -26.42
N ARG A 374 -4.22 -7.26 -26.77
CA ARG A 374 -5.32 -7.27 -25.81
C ARG A 374 -5.46 -8.62 -25.11
N ARG A 375 -5.26 -9.72 -25.85
CA ARG A 375 -5.24 -11.08 -25.26
C ARG A 375 -4.13 -11.23 -24.23
N ARG A 376 -2.92 -10.75 -24.56
CA ARG A 376 -1.79 -10.76 -23.63
C ARG A 376 -2.06 -9.93 -22.37
N GLN A 377 -2.62 -8.74 -22.54
CA GLN A 377 -3.03 -7.89 -21.40
C GLN A 377 -4.03 -8.60 -20.47
N LEU A 378 -5.03 -9.29 -21.01
CA LEU A 378 -5.99 -10.08 -20.22
C LEU A 378 -5.32 -11.29 -19.54
N GLN A 379 -4.34 -11.93 -20.20
CA GLN A 379 -3.53 -12.99 -19.58
C GLN A 379 -2.75 -12.45 -18.38
N HIS A 380 -2.03 -11.33 -18.53
CA HIS A 380 -1.29 -10.72 -17.43
C HIS A 380 -2.21 -10.20 -16.32
N ALA A 381 -3.41 -9.70 -16.65
CA ALA A 381 -4.42 -9.33 -15.66
C ALA A 381 -4.85 -10.54 -14.81
N ARG A 382 -5.10 -11.70 -15.44
CA ARG A 382 -5.42 -12.96 -14.74
C ARG A 382 -4.28 -13.45 -13.88
N GLN A 383 -3.05 -13.45 -14.41
CA GLN A 383 -1.83 -13.78 -13.65
C GLN A 383 -1.68 -12.88 -12.43
N LEU A 384 -1.83 -11.56 -12.58
CA LEU A 384 -1.78 -10.60 -11.48
C LEU A 384 -2.83 -10.92 -10.41
N CYS A 385 -4.08 -11.16 -10.79
CA CYS A 385 -5.15 -11.46 -9.84
C CYS A 385 -4.87 -12.76 -9.05
N ARG A 386 -4.40 -13.82 -9.72
CA ARG A 386 -4.00 -15.08 -9.04
C ARG A 386 -2.80 -14.87 -8.12
N TRP A 387 -1.78 -14.14 -8.61
CA TRP A 387 -0.59 -13.85 -7.84
C TRP A 387 -0.91 -13.02 -6.59
N LEU A 388 -1.78 -12.00 -6.69
CA LEU A 388 -2.23 -11.20 -5.54
C LEU A 388 -3.00 -12.02 -4.52
N ARG A 389 -3.79 -13.01 -4.95
CA ARG A 389 -4.46 -13.96 -4.04
C ARG A 389 -3.45 -14.84 -3.31
N LYS A 390 -2.44 -15.36 -4.02
CA LYS A 390 -1.32 -16.10 -3.41
C LYS A 390 -0.57 -15.22 -2.40
N TRP A 391 -0.20 -14.01 -2.79
CA TRP A 391 0.43 -13.01 -1.93
C TRP A 391 -0.40 -12.74 -0.67
N ARG A 392 -1.72 -12.55 -0.81
CA ARG A 392 -2.62 -12.36 0.33
C ARG A 392 -2.64 -13.57 1.25
N GLN A 393 -2.65 -14.79 0.70
CA GLN A 393 -2.64 -16.00 1.51
C GLN A 393 -1.35 -16.12 2.31
N THR A 394 -0.22 -15.79 1.71
CA THR A 394 1.07 -15.75 2.42
C THR A 394 1.08 -14.65 3.50
N LYS A 395 0.38 -13.53 3.26
CA LYS A 395 0.28 -12.38 4.17
C LYS A 395 -0.98 -12.40 5.04
N LEU A 396 -1.66 -13.54 5.15
CA LEU A 396 -2.99 -13.64 5.75
C LEU A 396 -3.03 -13.12 7.19
N ARG A 397 -1.97 -13.35 7.97
CA ARG A 397 -1.85 -12.87 9.36
C ARG A 397 -1.86 -11.33 9.47
N VAL A 398 -1.32 -10.62 8.48
CA VAL A 398 -1.21 -9.15 8.51
C VAL A 398 -2.43 -8.49 7.91
N ILE A 399 -2.84 -8.97 6.74
CA ILE A 399 -3.83 -8.30 5.89
C ILE A 399 -5.16 -9.05 5.79
N GLY A 400 -5.27 -10.25 6.36
CA GLY A 400 -6.48 -11.08 6.28
C GLY A 400 -7.72 -10.41 6.86
N SER A 401 -7.55 -9.63 7.93
CA SER A 401 -8.59 -8.79 8.54
C SER A 401 -8.79 -7.45 7.84
N ALA A 402 -7.89 -7.05 6.93
CA ALA A 402 -8.00 -5.77 6.23
C ALA A 402 -8.91 -5.88 5.00
N VAL A 403 -8.73 -6.92 4.20
CA VAL A 403 -9.48 -7.10 2.95
C VAL A 403 -9.72 -8.59 2.68
N SER A 404 -10.94 -8.93 2.29
CA SER A 404 -11.28 -10.28 1.81
C SER A 404 -10.58 -10.60 0.48
N SER A 405 -10.59 -11.87 0.07
CA SER A 405 -10.05 -12.27 -1.24
C SER A 405 -10.80 -11.59 -2.40
N TYR A 406 -12.12 -11.44 -2.27
CA TYR A 406 -12.95 -10.67 -3.19
C TYR A 406 -12.58 -9.18 -3.18
N GLY A 407 -12.46 -8.55 -2.01
CA GLY A 407 -12.09 -7.14 -1.93
C GLY A 407 -10.72 -6.85 -2.53
N LEU A 408 -9.73 -7.72 -2.35
CA LEU A 408 -8.41 -7.57 -2.99
C LEU A 408 -8.50 -7.73 -4.50
N THR A 409 -9.37 -8.62 -4.98
CA THR A 409 -9.66 -8.77 -6.41
C THR A 409 -10.25 -7.48 -6.98
N LEU A 410 -11.20 -6.85 -6.29
CA LEU A 410 -11.74 -5.55 -6.72
C LEU A 410 -10.69 -4.43 -6.73
N LEU A 411 -9.79 -4.39 -5.74
CA LEU A 411 -8.65 -3.45 -5.76
C LEU A 411 -7.76 -3.68 -6.99
N ALA A 412 -7.51 -4.93 -7.37
CA ALA A 412 -6.73 -5.27 -8.55
C ALA A 412 -7.46 -4.84 -9.84
N LEU A 413 -8.75 -5.16 -9.97
CA LEU A 413 -9.57 -4.79 -11.12
C LEU A 413 -9.65 -3.27 -11.29
N TYR A 414 -9.84 -2.53 -10.20
CA TYR A 414 -9.84 -1.07 -10.23
C TYR A 414 -8.50 -0.51 -10.73
N TYR A 415 -7.38 -1.01 -10.20
CA TYR A 415 -6.07 -0.63 -10.69
C TYR A 415 -5.90 -0.94 -12.18
N LEU A 416 -6.35 -2.11 -12.64
CA LEU A 416 -6.27 -2.51 -14.04
C LEU A 416 -7.13 -1.62 -14.95
N GLN A 417 -8.30 -1.17 -14.50
CA GLN A 417 -9.10 -0.16 -15.20
C GLN A 417 -8.36 1.18 -15.30
N ARG A 418 -7.80 1.66 -14.18
CA ARG A 418 -7.00 2.90 -14.13
C ARG A 418 -5.70 2.81 -14.94
N ALA A 419 -5.20 1.60 -15.17
CA ALA A 419 -4.08 1.33 -16.06
C ALA A 419 -4.48 1.17 -17.54
N GLY A 420 -5.77 1.28 -17.89
CA GLY A 420 -6.28 1.08 -19.25
C GLY A 420 -6.31 -0.38 -19.72
N VAL A 421 -6.07 -1.33 -18.81
CA VAL A 421 -6.02 -2.77 -19.09
C VAL A 421 -7.40 -3.39 -19.08
N LEU A 422 -8.36 -2.88 -18.31
CA LEU A 422 -9.74 -3.38 -18.26
C LEU A 422 -10.74 -2.26 -18.55
N PRO A 423 -11.90 -2.58 -19.16
CA PRO A 423 -12.95 -1.60 -19.36
C PRO A 423 -13.65 -1.27 -18.03
N VAL A 424 -14.21 -0.07 -17.99
CA VAL A 424 -15.20 0.36 -17.02
C VAL A 424 -16.59 0.06 -17.57
N LEU A 425 -17.46 -0.51 -16.73
CA LEU A 425 -18.86 -0.74 -17.05
C LEU A 425 -19.71 -0.72 -15.77
N ASP A 426 -20.99 -0.42 -15.94
CA ASP A 426 -21.98 -0.42 -14.87
C ASP A 426 -23.11 -1.41 -15.21
N CYS A 427 -23.25 -2.47 -14.40
CA CYS A 427 -24.33 -3.45 -14.54
C CYS A 427 -25.36 -3.42 -13.41
N SER A 428 -25.31 -2.46 -12.48
CA SER A 428 -26.17 -2.51 -11.27
C SER A 428 -27.65 -2.37 -11.59
N SER A 429 -27.99 -1.62 -12.63
CA SER A 429 -29.36 -1.41 -13.11
C SER A 429 -30.03 -2.69 -13.61
N HIS A 430 -29.25 -3.71 -13.97
CA HIS A 430 -29.75 -5.00 -14.46
C HIS A 430 -29.98 -6.01 -13.34
N VAL A 431 -29.59 -5.70 -12.10
CA VAL A 431 -29.70 -6.61 -10.96
C VAL A 431 -31.02 -6.36 -10.23
N VAL A 432 -31.94 -7.30 -10.43
CA VAL A 432 -33.27 -7.26 -9.82
C VAL A 432 -33.46 -8.49 -8.94
N GLU A 433 -33.88 -8.26 -7.70
CA GLU A 433 -34.21 -9.29 -6.71
C GLU A 433 -35.73 -9.42 -6.60
N ASP A 434 -36.33 -10.28 -7.42
CA ASP A 434 -37.74 -10.65 -7.34
C ASP A 434 -37.98 -12.10 -7.77
N GLY A 435 -39.19 -12.61 -7.51
CA GLY A 435 -39.54 -13.99 -7.84
C GLY A 435 -39.47 -14.31 -9.35
N LEU A 436 -39.74 -13.34 -10.23
CA LEU A 436 -39.68 -13.53 -11.68
C LEU A 436 -38.23 -13.67 -12.17
N SER A 437 -37.35 -12.84 -11.64
CA SER A 437 -35.91 -12.85 -11.88
C SER A 437 -35.35 -14.18 -11.37
N LEU A 438 -35.74 -14.64 -10.18
CA LEU A 438 -35.31 -15.96 -9.68
C LEU A 438 -35.72 -17.13 -10.60
N ARG A 439 -36.81 -17.03 -11.38
CA ARG A 439 -37.22 -18.07 -12.35
C ARG A 439 -36.38 -18.06 -13.63
N THR A 440 -35.99 -16.87 -14.08
CA THR A 440 -35.42 -16.66 -15.42
C THR A 440 -33.90 -16.46 -15.41
N LEU A 441 -33.33 -16.08 -14.27
CA LEU A 441 -31.91 -15.80 -14.12
C LEU A 441 -31.09 -17.05 -14.45
N THR A 442 -30.18 -16.95 -15.40
CA THR A 442 -29.18 -17.97 -15.72
C THR A 442 -27.83 -17.28 -15.92
N GLU A 443 -26.74 -18.04 -15.83
CA GLU A 443 -25.41 -17.49 -16.13
C GLU A 443 -25.34 -16.86 -17.53
N ASP A 444 -25.93 -17.54 -18.53
CA ASP A 444 -25.95 -17.07 -19.92
C ASP A 444 -26.72 -15.75 -20.07
N GLU A 445 -27.80 -15.55 -19.33
CA GLU A 445 -28.58 -14.31 -19.35
C GLU A 445 -27.78 -13.15 -18.75
N ILE A 446 -27.07 -13.40 -17.64
CA ILE A 446 -26.18 -12.40 -17.04
C ILE A 446 -25.07 -12.01 -18.02
N ASP A 447 -24.42 -13.00 -18.64
CA ASP A 447 -23.35 -12.75 -19.61
C ASP A 447 -23.82 -11.95 -20.81
N LYS A 448 -25.00 -12.27 -21.38
CA LYS A 448 -25.61 -11.51 -22.49
C LYS A 448 -25.86 -10.06 -22.09
N ARG A 449 -26.32 -9.80 -20.87
CA ARG A 449 -26.53 -8.44 -20.37
C ARG A 449 -25.20 -7.70 -20.18
N LEU A 450 -24.18 -8.35 -19.60
CA LEU A 450 -22.84 -7.77 -19.49
C LEU A 450 -22.25 -7.44 -20.86
N GLU A 451 -22.48 -8.28 -21.87
CA GLU A 451 -22.05 -8.03 -23.24
C GLU A 451 -22.81 -6.89 -23.90
N ALA A 452 -24.07 -6.65 -23.52
CA ALA A 452 -24.88 -5.54 -24.03
C ALA A 452 -24.61 -4.19 -23.34
N VAL A 453 -24.09 -4.18 -22.11
CA VAL A 453 -23.78 -2.96 -21.34
C VAL A 453 -22.68 -2.13 -22.02
N ASP A 454 -22.77 -0.81 -21.96
CA ASP A 454 -21.75 0.09 -22.49
C ASP A 454 -20.40 -0.09 -21.78
N LYS A 455 -19.32 -0.18 -22.57
CA LYS A 455 -17.95 -0.41 -22.09
C LYS A 455 -17.06 0.76 -22.47
N THR A 456 -16.35 1.30 -21.51
CA THR A 456 -15.47 2.45 -21.73
C THR A 456 -14.07 2.19 -21.21
N PHE A 457 -13.06 2.55 -21.99
CA PHE A 457 -11.66 2.46 -21.56
C PHE A 457 -11.17 3.81 -21.06
N ILE A 458 -10.44 3.81 -19.95
CA ILE A 458 -9.76 5.00 -19.46
C ILE A 458 -8.54 5.25 -20.36
N ASP A 459 -8.50 6.41 -21.02
CA ASP A 459 -7.34 6.81 -21.80
C ASP A 459 -6.20 7.22 -20.86
N THR A 460 -5.11 6.46 -20.91
CA THR A 460 -3.91 6.68 -20.09
C THR A 460 -2.81 7.47 -20.82
N GLY A 461 -3.09 7.99 -22.01
CA GLY A 461 -2.16 8.81 -22.79
C GLY A 461 -1.27 8.00 -23.73
N GLU A 462 0.04 8.36 -23.80
CA GLU A 462 0.95 7.92 -24.87
C GLU A 462 1.08 6.39 -25.05
N PRO A 463 1.13 5.89 -26.31
CA PRO A 463 1.16 4.47 -26.64
C PRO A 463 2.38 3.70 -26.13
N ALA A 464 3.51 4.36 -25.88
CA ALA A 464 4.72 3.74 -25.32
C ALA A 464 4.53 3.19 -23.88
N ASN A 465 3.41 3.53 -23.22
CA ASN A 465 3.04 3.06 -21.88
C ASN A 465 1.90 2.02 -21.87
N LYS A 466 1.42 1.55 -23.03
CA LYS A 466 0.17 0.77 -23.15
C LYS A 466 0.34 -0.74 -22.98
N VAL A 467 1.52 -1.31 -23.25
CA VAL A 467 1.79 -2.71 -22.94
C VAL A 467 2.48 -2.79 -21.59
N ARG A 468 1.79 -3.36 -20.60
CA ARG A 468 2.37 -3.68 -19.30
C ARG A 468 2.41 -5.20 -19.21
N ASP A 469 3.61 -5.74 -19.31
CA ASP A 469 3.88 -7.13 -18.93
C ASP A 469 3.47 -7.37 -17.46
N MET A 470 3.45 -8.64 -17.05
CA MET A 470 3.10 -9.04 -15.68
C MET A 470 3.90 -8.22 -14.65
N LEU A 471 5.21 -8.09 -14.86
CA LEU A 471 6.13 -7.43 -13.93
C LEU A 471 5.79 -5.95 -13.73
N ALA A 472 5.53 -5.22 -14.82
CA ALA A 472 5.10 -3.83 -14.81
C ALA A 472 3.72 -3.69 -14.15
N LEU A 473 2.78 -4.59 -14.42
CA LEU A 473 1.47 -4.58 -13.76
C LEU A 473 1.58 -4.77 -12.25
N ARG A 474 2.39 -5.73 -11.80
CA ARG A 474 2.64 -6.01 -10.38
C ARG A 474 3.31 -4.83 -9.69
N ARG A 475 4.37 -4.26 -10.28
CA ARG A 475 5.04 -3.06 -9.75
C ARG A 475 4.09 -1.87 -9.68
N GLY A 476 3.34 -1.64 -10.76
CA GLY A 476 2.39 -0.55 -10.82
C GLY A 476 1.25 -0.70 -9.82
N PHE A 477 0.77 -1.92 -9.52
CA PHE A 477 -0.24 -2.15 -8.49
C PHE A 477 0.24 -1.68 -7.11
N PHE A 478 1.42 -2.14 -6.68
CA PHE A 478 1.97 -1.76 -5.37
C PHE A 478 2.34 -0.29 -5.31
N ARG A 479 2.91 0.27 -6.39
CA ARG A 479 3.17 1.70 -6.48
C ARG A 479 1.88 2.51 -6.38
N PHE A 480 0.83 2.11 -7.11
CA PHE A 480 -0.43 2.82 -7.15
C PHE A 480 -1.04 2.94 -5.75
N TYR A 481 -1.20 1.82 -5.03
CA TYR A 481 -1.77 1.84 -3.68
C TYR A 481 -0.81 2.35 -2.59
N THR A 482 0.49 2.46 -2.85
CA THR A 482 1.44 3.04 -1.88
C THR A 482 1.60 4.54 -2.05
N CYS A 483 1.70 5.00 -3.30
CA CYS A 483 2.19 6.33 -3.64
C CYS A 483 1.09 7.23 -4.21
N ASP A 484 0.23 6.67 -5.06
CA ASP A 484 -0.61 7.45 -5.97
C ASP A 484 -2.08 7.52 -5.50
N PHE A 485 -2.61 6.45 -4.89
CA PHE A 485 -4.02 6.34 -4.50
C PHE A 485 -4.39 7.29 -3.35
N ASP A 486 -5.43 8.08 -3.56
CA ASP A 486 -5.96 9.00 -2.55
C ASP A 486 -7.00 8.30 -1.65
N TYR A 487 -6.49 7.70 -0.57
CA TYR A 487 -7.31 7.08 0.47
C TYR A 487 -8.23 8.06 1.21
N GLU A 488 -7.99 9.37 1.13
CA GLU A 488 -8.77 10.34 1.88
C GLU A 488 -10.08 10.66 1.16
N HIS A 489 -10.04 10.89 -0.15
CA HIS A 489 -11.20 11.39 -0.89
C HIS A 489 -11.81 10.39 -1.87
N THR A 490 -11.11 9.30 -2.21
CA THR A 490 -11.54 8.39 -3.30
C THR A 490 -12.30 7.17 -2.79
N VAL A 491 -13.35 6.79 -3.52
CA VAL A 491 -14.00 5.47 -3.45
C VAL A 491 -13.46 4.60 -4.58
N VAL A 492 -13.05 3.38 -4.24
CA VAL A 492 -12.72 2.37 -5.25
C VAL A 492 -14.04 1.87 -5.86
N SER A 493 -14.34 2.31 -7.08
CA SER A 493 -15.54 1.95 -7.83
C SER A 493 -15.15 1.46 -9.23
N LEU A 494 -15.66 0.29 -9.63
CA LEU A 494 -15.43 -0.28 -10.96
C LEU A 494 -16.36 0.28 -12.05
N ARG A 495 -17.34 1.09 -11.63
CA ARG A 495 -18.50 1.52 -12.45
C ARG A 495 -18.29 2.84 -13.17
N THR A 496 -17.28 3.61 -12.78
CA THR A 496 -17.11 5.01 -13.23
C THR A 496 -15.72 5.26 -13.80
N VAL A 497 -15.69 5.95 -14.94
CA VAL A 497 -14.44 6.40 -15.60
C VAL A 497 -13.79 7.49 -14.76
N ASP A 498 -14.59 8.43 -14.26
CA ASP A 498 -14.12 9.46 -13.35
C ASP A 498 -13.82 8.89 -11.96
N VAL A 499 -13.04 9.64 -11.17
CA VAL A 499 -12.75 9.26 -9.79
C VAL A 499 -13.98 9.55 -8.94
N MET A 500 -14.57 8.51 -8.35
CA MET A 500 -15.71 8.66 -7.45
C MET A 500 -15.25 9.24 -6.10
N ALA A 501 -15.76 10.43 -5.76
CA ALA A 501 -15.48 11.07 -4.48
C ALA A 501 -16.36 10.52 -3.35
N LYS A 502 -15.78 10.33 -2.16
CA LYS A 502 -16.51 9.90 -0.96
C LYS A 502 -17.61 10.86 -0.54
N THR A 503 -17.38 12.16 -0.72
CA THR A 503 -18.39 13.21 -0.46
C THR A 503 -19.60 13.06 -1.37
N GLY A 504 -19.37 12.80 -2.66
CA GLY A 504 -20.44 12.55 -3.64
C GLY A 504 -21.26 11.30 -3.34
N LYS A 505 -20.62 10.26 -2.77
CA LYS A 505 -21.29 9.01 -2.37
C LYS A 505 -21.90 9.05 -0.95
N GLY A 506 -21.72 10.14 -0.20
CA GLY A 506 -22.15 10.23 1.21
C GLY A 506 -21.37 9.30 2.16
N TRP A 507 -20.21 8.80 1.71
CA TRP A 507 -19.36 7.87 2.47
C TRP A 507 -18.25 8.58 3.24
N SER A 508 -18.29 9.91 3.26
CA SER A 508 -17.32 10.70 4.00
C SER A 508 -17.61 10.71 5.49
N ARG A 509 -16.54 10.61 6.30
CA ARG A 509 -16.60 10.63 7.76
C ARG A 509 -15.48 11.52 8.32
N GLN A 510 -15.60 11.96 9.58
CA GLN A 510 -14.51 12.66 10.25
C GLN A 510 -13.24 11.79 10.26
N ASN A 511 -12.10 12.34 9.82
CA ASN A 511 -10.83 11.63 9.60
C ASN A 511 -10.91 10.50 8.55
N ASP A 512 -11.29 10.85 7.31
CA ASP A 512 -11.65 9.95 6.21
C ASP A 512 -10.49 9.17 5.56
N VAL A 513 -9.51 8.71 6.32
CA VAL A 513 -8.39 7.90 5.78
C VAL A 513 -8.77 6.42 5.63
N ARG A 514 -10.07 6.09 5.67
CA ARG A 514 -10.56 4.71 5.54
C ARG A 514 -10.53 4.27 4.07
N LEU A 515 -10.33 2.97 3.85
CA LEU A 515 -10.54 2.40 2.54
C LEU A 515 -12.05 2.34 2.29
N CYS A 516 -12.52 2.98 1.23
CA CYS A 516 -13.90 2.88 0.76
C CYS A 516 -13.89 2.05 -0.54
N LEU A 517 -14.54 0.90 -0.52
CA LEU A 517 -14.55 -0.04 -1.64
C LEU A 517 -15.99 -0.39 -1.99
N GLU A 518 -16.49 0.16 -3.10
CA GLU A 518 -17.86 -0.05 -3.57
C GLU A 518 -18.00 -1.46 -4.17
N ASP A 519 -19.03 -2.18 -3.76
CA ASP A 519 -19.48 -3.40 -4.45
C ASP A 519 -20.11 -2.99 -5.81
N PRO A 520 -19.65 -3.56 -6.94
CA PRO A 520 -20.06 -3.08 -8.26
C PRO A 520 -21.53 -3.37 -8.59
N VAL A 521 -22.16 -4.32 -7.88
CA VAL A 521 -23.58 -4.64 -8.01
C VAL A 521 -24.38 -3.99 -6.89
N GLU A 522 -23.98 -4.21 -5.63
CA GLU A 522 -24.64 -3.59 -4.47
C GLU A 522 -24.04 -2.21 -4.19
N THR A 523 -24.39 -1.19 -4.98
CA THR A 523 -23.72 0.12 -4.98
C THR A 523 -23.70 0.88 -3.65
N GLU A 524 -24.60 0.52 -2.73
CA GLU A 524 -24.65 1.12 -1.38
C GLU A 524 -23.79 0.36 -0.35
N ARG A 525 -23.14 -0.73 -0.77
CA ARG A 525 -22.31 -1.57 0.08
C ARG A 525 -20.84 -1.17 -0.03
N ASP A 526 -20.31 -0.63 1.06
CA ASP A 526 -18.89 -0.37 1.25
C ASP A 526 -18.20 -1.59 1.88
N LEU A 527 -17.51 -2.39 1.05
CA LEU A 527 -16.70 -3.53 1.50
C LEU A 527 -15.50 -3.10 2.36
N GLY A 528 -15.10 -1.84 2.28
CA GLY A 528 -14.06 -1.23 3.10
C GLY A 528 -14.47 -1.03 4.56
N MET A 529 -15.76 -1.12 4.90
CA MET A 529 -16.25 -1.06 6.28
C MET A 529 -15.66 -2.15 7.19
N LEU A 530 -15.28 -3.30 6.62
CA LEU A 530 -14.61 -4.38 7.34
C LEU A 530 -13.14 -4.06 7.65
N CYS A 531 -12.56 -3.08 6.94
CA CYS A 531 -11.18 -2.67 7.08
C CYS A 531 -11.02 -1.64 8.21
N SER A 532 -10.74 -2.11 9.42
CA SER A 532 -10.44 -1.20 10.54
C SER A 532 -9.24 -0.30 10.23
N ARG A 533 -9.14 0.86 10.89
CA ARG A 533 -8.00 1.79 10.72
C ARG A 533 -6.64 1.12 10.97
N ARG A 534 -6.58 0.19 11.94
CA ARG A 534 -5.38 -0.60 12.23
C ARG A 534 -5.07 -1.58 11.09
N ALA A 535 -6.09 -2.29 10.61
CA ALA A 535 -5.95 -3.23 9.50
C ALA A 535 -5.53 -2.54 8.20
N LEU A 536 -6.08 -1.36 7.90
CA LEU A 536 -5.65 -0.53 6.78
C LEU A 536 -4.20 -0.05 6.94
N GLY A 537 -3.80 0.34 8.15
CA GLY A 537 -2.41 0.68 8.45
C GLY A 537 -1.46 -0.46 8.11
N ARG A 538 -1.79 -1.69 8.53
CA ARG A 538 -1.03 -2.91 8.20
C ARG A 538 -1.02 -3.21 6.71
N LEU A 539 -2.15 -3.09 6.02
CA LEU A 539 -2.24 -3.26 4.56
C LEU A 539 -1.33 -2.27 3.82
N ARG A 540 -1.36 -0.99 4.20
CA ARG A 540 -0.51 0.04 3.60
C ARG A 540 0.97 -0.18 3.91
N CYS A 541 1.31 -0.73 5.07
CA CYS A 541 2.68 -1.16 5.36
C CYS A 541 3.09 -2.32 4.45
N ALA A 542 2.23 -3.33 4.25
CA ALA A 542 2.50 -4.46 3.37
C ALA A 542 2.70 -4.02 1.90
N PHE A 543 1.92 -3.06 1.41
CA PHE A 543 2.15 -2.46 0.08
C PHE A 543 3.46 -1.67 0.02
N ALA A 544 3.80 -0.91 1.06
CA ALA A 544 5.07 -0.20 1.15
C ALA A 544 6.26 -1.17 1.22
N HIS A 545 6.12 -2.31 1.88
CA HIS A 545 7.14 -3.37 1.88
C HIS A 545 7.42 -3.89 0.48
N ALA A 546 6.35 -4.20 -0.28
CA ALA A 546 6.49 -4.63 -1.66
C ALA A 546 7.22 -3.55 -2.48
N CYS A 547 6.92 -2.26 -2.27
CA CYS A 547 7.63 -1.15 -2.91
C CYS A 547 9.13 -1.11 -2.55
N VAL A 548 9.49 -1.35 -1.28
CA VAL A 548 10.89 -1.44 -0.85
C VAL A 548 11.61 -2.57 -1.57
N VAL A 549 11.01 -3.77 -1.60
CA VAL A 549 11.58 -4.94 -2.29
C VAL A 549 11.70 -4.72 -3.80
N LEU A 550 10.76 -3.98 -4.41
CA LEU A 550 10.70 -3.72 -5.85
C LEU A 550 11.56 -2.54 -6.33
N SER A 551 12.10 -1.72 -5.41
CA SER A 551 12.92 -0.56 -5.77
C SER A 551 14.33 -0.98 -6.22
N LYS A 552 14.88 -0.33 -7.27
CA LYS A 552 16.20 -0.68 -7.85
C LYS A 552 17.33 -0.66 -6.81
N LYS A 553 18.24 -1.64 -6.89
CA LYS A 553 19.38 -1.91 -5.97
C LYS A 553 20.45 -0.80 -5.79
N ASP A 554 20.38 0.32 -6.50
CA ASP A 554 21.57 1.15 -6.77
C ASP A 554 22.09 1.98 -5.59
N ASP A 555 21.40 2.02 -4.43
CA ASP A 555 21.89 2.72 -3.22
C ASP A 555 22.70 1.81 -2.26
N THR A 556 23.12 0.60 -2.69
CA THR A 556 23.88 -0.38 -1.87
C THR A 556 25.33 -0.01 -1.55
N LYS A 557 25.76 1.24 -1.75
CA LYS A 557 27.10 1.70 -1.32
C LYS A 557 27.23 2.04 0.16
N GLY A 558 26.15 2.01 0.96
CA GLY A 558 26.21 2.46 2.36
C GLY A 558 25.49 1.62 3.41
N ILE A 559 24.84 0.50 3.05
CA ILE A 559 24.19 -0.40 4.00
C ILE A 559 24.70 -1.81 3.70
N ALA A 560 25.75 -2.20 4.42
CA ALA A 560 26.25 -3.57 4.40
C ALA A 560 25.18 -4.52 4.94
N SER A 561 24.45 -5.20 4.06
CA SER A 561 23.95 -6.58 4.26
C SER A 561 23.03 -7.16 3.16
N VAL A 562 22.74 -6.49 2.04
CA VAL A 562 21.87 -7.10 1.01
C VAL A 562 22.63 -7.33 -0.30
N LEU A 563 22.96 -8.60 -0.53
CA LEU A 563 23.54 -9.13 -1.77
C LEU A 563 22.70 -8.78 -3.00
N PRO A 564 23.25 -8.87 -4.23
CA PRO A 564 22.49 -8.64 -5.43
C PRO A 564 21.42 -9.72 -5.70
N ILE A 565 20.23 -9.59 -5.10
CA ILE A 565 18.96 -10.29 -5.40
C ILE A 565 18.70 -10.49 -6.92
N ALA A 566 18.76 -11.71 -7.45
CA ALA A 566 18.36 -12.02 -8.83
C ALA A 566 16.84 -11.83 -9.04
N GLN A 567 16.34 -11.76 -10.27
CA GLN A 567 14.88 -11.61 -10.52
C GLN A 567 14.03 -12.72 -9.85
N GLN A 568 14.56 -13.96 -9.80
CA GLN A 568 13.95 -15.08 -9.06
C GLN A 568 13.91 -14.86 -7.55
N ASP A 569 14.89 -14.15 -6.98
CA ASP A 569 14.92 -13.86 -5.55
C ASP A 569 13.87 -12.80 -5.17
N VAL A 570 13.56 -11.83 -6.04
CA VAL A 570 12.55 -10.78 -5.78
C VAL A 570 11.17 -11.39 -5.50
N GLU A 571 10.80 -12.42 -6.25
CA GLU A 571 9.53 -13.12 -6.04
C GLU A 571 9.48 -13.82 -4.68
N ALA A 572 10.56 -14.50 -4.31
CA ALA A 572 10.70 -15.09 -3.00
C ALA A 572 10.57 -14.02 -1.91
N TYR A 573 11.27 -12.88 -2.03
CA TYR A 573 11.23 -11.79 -1.05
C TYR A 573 9.85 -11.11 -0.90
N LEU A 574 9.08 -11.01 -2.00
CA LEU A 574 7.70 -10.49 -1.93
C LEU A 574 6.77 -11.43 -1.16
N LEU A 575 7.06 -12.72 -1.19
CA LEU A 575 6.31 -13.75 -0.49
C LEU A 575 6.90 -14.08 0.89
N THR A 576 8.17 -13.79 1.19
CA THR A 576 8.75 -14.06 2.51
C THR A 576 8.07 -13.25 3.61
N SER A 577 7.96 -13.86 4.78
CA SER A 577 7.58 -13.15 5.99
C SER A 577 8.65 -12.13 6.38
N TRP A 578 8.22 -11.01 6.94
CA TRP A 578 9.09 -9.94 7.46
C TRP A 578 8.98 -9.87 8.99
N ALA A 579 9.98 -9.34 9.69
CA ALA A 579 10.09 -9.39 11.16
C ALA A 579 8.82 -8.97 11.93
N TYR A 580 8.04 -8.02 11.41
CA TYR A 580 6.78 -7.59 12.02
C TYR A 580 5.64 -8.65 11.94
N GLU A 581 5.70 -9.57 10.98
CA GLU A 581 4.78 -10.73 10.90
C GLU A 581 5.02 -11.75 12.01
N GLU A 582 6.25 -11.83 12.53
CA GLU A 582 6.65 -12.80 13.54
C GLU A 582 6.38 -12.27 14.96
N GLU A 583 6.62 -10.98 15.23
CA GLU A 583 6.35 -10.38 16.55
C GLU A 583 4.84 -10.33 16.90
N ASN A 584 3.95 -10.06 15.93
CA ASN A 584 2.50 -10.15 16.18
C ASN A 584 1.99 -11.60 16.27
N ALA A 585 2.79 -12.60 15.86
CA ALA A 585 2.41 -14.00 16.04
C ALA A 585 2.46 -14.37 17.53
N CYS A 586 3.46 -13.91 18.27
CA CYS A 586 3.52 -14.08 19.72
C CYS A 586 2.37 -13.35 20.44
N GLU A 587 2.05 -12.10 20.07
CA GLU A 587 0.96 -11.35 20.73
C GLU A 587 -0.44 -11.96 20.47
N ALA A 588 -0.64 -12.64 19.34
CA ALA A 588 -1.90 -13.32 19.04
C ALA A 588 -2.02 -14.69 19.74
N GLU A 589 -0.92 -15.45 19.84
CA GLU A 589 -0.88 -16.71 20.59
C GLU A 589 -1.06 -16.49 22.10
N ASP A 590 -0.50 -15.40 22.65
CA ASP A 590 -0.68 -15.02 24.06
C ASP A 590 -2.13 -14.59 24.38
N ALA A 591 -2.84 -14.02 23.41
CA ALA A 591 -4.25 -13.62 23.53
C ALA A 591 -5.23 -14.82 23.40
N GLU A 592 -4.92 -15.82 22.58
CA GLU A 592 -5.69 -17.07 22.51
C GLU A 592 -5.44 -17.95 23.75
N GLY A 593 -4.21 -18.01 24.27
CA GLY A 593 -3.88 -18.74 25.49
C GLY A 593 -4.59 -18.21 26.75
N THR A 594 -4.82 -16.90 26.83
CA THR A 594 -5.55 -16.26 27.96
C THR A 594 -7.07 -16.28 27.82
N ALA A 595 -7.62 -16.57 26.63
CA ALA A 595 -9.06 -16.80 26.44
C ALA A 595 -9.46 -18.27 26.70
N SER A 596 -8.49 -19.18 26.75
CA SER A 596 -8.67 -20.62 27.02
C SER A 596 -8.40 -21.05 28.46
N SER A 597 -8.13 -20.12 29.38
CA SER A 597 -7.84 -20.38 30.81
C SER A 597 -8.97 -19.90 31.73
#